data_AF-A0A1G5SE91-F1
#
_entry.id   AF-A0A1G5SE91-F1
#
_cell.length_a   1.000
_cell.length_b   1.000
_cell.length_c   1.000
_cell.angle_alpha   90.00
_cell.angle_beta   90.00
_cell.angle_gamma   90.00
#
_symmetry.space_group_name_H-M   'P 1'
#
loop_
_entity.id
_entity.type
_entity.pdbx_description
1 polymer ?
#
loop_
_entity_poly.entity_id
_entity_poly.type
_entity_poly.pdbx_seq_one_letter_code
_entity_poly.pdbx_strand_id
1 'polypeptide(L)' 'MNGDLLPNSAQISGLEFPQYRMDQKVLDDSEYLLMSDVSLYSFDARYFGLISGLQIQHVVEPLFTWGD' A
#
# COMPACT_ATOMS: atom_id res chain seq x y z
N MET A 1 -10.32 -5.26 1.09
CA MET A 1 -10.14 -6.06 -0.15
C MET A 1 -11.39 -6.92 -0.30
N ASN A 2 -11.98 -7.01 -1.50
CA ASN A 2 -13.30 -7.63 -1.72
C ASN A 2 -14.46 -6.98 -0.94
N GLY A 3 -14.40 -5.67 -0.72
CA GLY A 3 -15.43 -4.90 0.02
C GLY A 3 -15.16 -4.71 1.50
N ASP A 4 -14.32 -5.54 2.12
CA ASP A 4 -14.00 -5.41 3.55
C ASP A 4 -12.85 -4.41 3.79
N LEU A 5 -13.01 -3.57 4.81
CA LEU A 5 -11.95 -2.68 5.29
C LEU A 5 -10.90 -3.51 6.04
N LEU A 6 -9.62 -3.36 5.66
CA LEU A 6 -8.53 -3.97 6.41
C LEU A 6 -8.41 -3.26 7.77
N PRO A 7 -8.02 -3.97 8.85
CA PRO A 7 -7.99 -3.43 10.22
C PRO A 7 -7.21 -2.11 10.39
N ASN A 8 -6.25 -1.84 9.49
CA ASN A 8 -5.43 -0.63 9.51
C ASN A 8 -5.59 0.23 8.25
N SER A 9 -6.66 0.08 7.48
CA SER A 9 -6.88 0.90 6.27
C SER A 9 -7.53 2.26 6.56
N ALA A 10 -7.96 2.50 7.80
CA ALA A 10 -8.56 3.77 8.22
C ALA A 10 -7.53 4.91 8.20
N GLN A 11 -8.02 6.13 7.94
CA GLN A 11 -7.22 7.35 8.06
C GLN A 11 -6.74 7.54 9.50
N ILE A 12 -5.53 8.03 9.67
CA ILE A 12 -5.04 8.49 10.98
C ILE A 12 -5.87 9.71 11.40
N SER A 13 -6.56 9.60 12.53
CA SER A 13 -7.37 10.70 13.07
C SER A 13 -6.51 11.94 13.35
N GLY A 14 -6.97 13.12 12.94
CA GLY A 14 -6.32 14.40 13.23
C GLY A 14 -5.29 14.86 12.18
N LEU A 15 -5.06 14.08 11.13
CA LEU A 15 -4.30 14.50 9.95
C LEU A 15 -5.23 14.50 8.73
N GLU A 16 -5.54 15.69 8.20
CA GLU A 16 -6.34 15.90 6.99
C GLU A 16 -5.52 15.57 5.73
N PHE A 17 -5.09 14.33 5.59
CA PHE A 17 -4.52 13.88 4.31
C PHE A 17 -5.64 13.39 3.39
N PRO A 18 -5.64 13.79 2.10
CA PRO A 18 -6.56 13.22 1.14
C PRO A 18 -6.31 11.71 1.05
N GLN A 19 -7.33 10.92 1.32
CA GLN A 19 -7.26 9.49 1.07
C GLN A 19 -7.34 9.26 -0.44
N TYR A 20 -6.41 8.45 -0.94
CA TYR A 20 -6.50 7.96 -2.29
C TYR A 20 -7.72 7.04 -2.40
N ARG A 21 -8.70 7.45 -3.21
CA ARG A 21 -9.88 6.65 -3.52
C ARG A 21 -9.71 6.06 -4.90
N MET A 22 -9.75 4.74 -4.96
CA MET A 22 -9.67 4.00 -6.19
C MET A 22 -10.93 3.17 -6.34
N ASP A 23 -11.61 3.34 -7.46
CA ASP A 23 -12.70 2.43 -7.85
C ASP A 23 -12.12 1.07 -8.23
N GLN A 24 -12.98 0.10 -8.57
CA GLN A 24 -12.51 -1.18 -9.10
C GLN A 24 -11.69 -0.96 -10.37
N LYS A 25 -10.37 -1.13 -10.26
CA LYS A 25 -9.42 -1.04 -11.36
C LYS A 25 -8.45 -2.22 -11.30
N VAL A 26 -8.14 -2.74 -12.49
CA VAL A 26 -7.00 -3.64 -12.70
C VAL A 26 -5.77 -2.76 -12.93
N LEU A 27 -4.68 -3.04 -12.20
CA LEU A 27 -3.42 -2.30 -12.35
C LEU A 27 -2.73 -2.68 -13.66
N ASP A 28 -2.10 -1.70 -14.30
CA ASP A 28 -1.20 -1.96 -15.42
C ASP A 28 0.17 -2.46 -14.93
N ASP A 29 0.98 -3.07 -15.81
CA ASP A 29 2.30 -3.64 -15.47
C ASP A 29 3.30 -2.63 -14.85
N SER A 30 3.05 -1.34 -15.05
CA SER A 30 3.89 -0.25 -14.53
C SER A 30 3.35 0.39 -13.25
N GLU A 31 2.15 0.00 -12.80
CA GLU A 31 1.45 0.56 -11.66
C GLU A 31 1.52 -0.34 -10.43
N TYR A 32 1.85 0.25 -9.29
CA TYR A 32 2.02 -0.48 -8.04
C TYR A 32 1.21 0.18 -6.93
N LEU A 33 0.46 -0.63 -6.18
CA LEU A 33 -0.21 -0.23 -4.95
C LEU A 33 0.67 -0.62 -3.75
N LEU A 34 1.54 0.31 -3.31
CA LEU A 34 2.42 0.07 -2.17
C LEU A 34 1.63 0.10 -0.85
N MET A 35 1.61 -1.02 -0.13
CA MET A 35 0.97 -1.12 1.19
C MET A 35 1.96 -1.61 2.24
N SER A 36 1.87 -1.04 3.44
CA SER A 36 2.53 -1.63 4.62
C SER A 36 1.68 -2.78 5.16
N ASP A 37 2.32 -3.76 5.80
CA ASP A 37 1.63 -4.93 6.38
C ASP A 37 0.56 -4.53 7.40
N VAL A 38 0.96 -4.09 8.60
CA VAL A 38 0.04 -3.86 9.73
C VAL A 38 0.54 -2.68 10.56
N SER A 39 0.22 -1.46 10.14
CA SER A 39 0.52 -0.26 10.93
C SER A 39 -0.52 0.83 10.69
N LEU A 40 -1.08 1.33 11.79
CA LEU A 40 -1.99 2.49 11.79
C LEU A 40 -1.30 3.76 11.31
N TYR A 41 0.02 3.87 11.52
CA TYR A 41 0.78 5.09 11.27
C TYR A 41 1.54 5.08 9.95
N SER A 42 1.42 4.01 9.15
CA SER A 42 2.11 3.92 7.87
C SER A 42 1.57 4.96 6.89
N PHE A 43 2.50 5.67 6.25
CA PHE A 43 2.22 6.52 5.11
C PHE A 43 2.53 5.74 3.83
N ASP A 44 1.50 5.19 3.21
CA ASP A 44 1.60 4.35 2.01
C ASP A 44 0.54 4.76 0.94
N ALA A 45 0.25 3.89 -0.04
CA ALA A 45 -0.64 4.21 -1.17
C ALA A 45 -2.05 4.63 -0.76
N ARG A 46 -2.48 4.39 0.48
CA ARG A 46 -3.72 4.96 1.05
C ARG A 46 -3.75 6.49 0.99
N TYR A 47 -2.59 7.14 0.96
CA TYR A 47 -2.46 8.60 0.93
C TYR A 47 -1.90 9.13 -0.39
N PHE A 48 -0.83 8.54 -0.92
CA PHE A 48 -0.20 9.02 -2.15
C PHE A 48 -0.65 8.30 -3.42
N GLY A 49 -1.47 7.26 -3.30
CA GLY A 49 -2.00 6.50 -4.43
C GLY A 49 -0.98 5.58 -5.09
N LEU A 50 -1.24 5.25 -6.36
CA LEU A 50 -0.38 4.37 -7.14
C LEU A 50 1.00 5.00 -7.38
N ILE A 51 2.02 4.16 -7.38
CA ILE A 51 3.37 4.54 -7.79
C ILE A 51 3.71 3.87 -9.12
N SER A 52 4.61 4.50 -9.87
CA SER A 52 5.23 3.86 -11.02
C SER A 52 6.33 2.89 -10.56
N GLY A 53 6.53 1.78 -11.29
CA GLY A 53 7.69 0.91 -11.11
C GLY A 53 9.03 1.65 -11.21
N LEU A 54 9.08 2.78 -11.93
CA LEU A 54 10.27 3.65 -12.00
C LEU A 54 10.65 4.31 -10.67
N GLN A 55 9.73 4.36 -9.70
CA GLN A 55 9.97 4.90 -8.37
C GLN A 55 10.49 3.83 -7.39
N ILE A 56 10.45 2.55 -7.76
CA ILE A 56 10.93 1.43 -6.94
C ILE A 56 12.43 1.27 -7.16
N GLN A 57 13.22 1.43 -6.10
CA GLN A 57 14.68 1.33 -6.19
C GLN A 57 15.15 -0.12 -6.02
N HIS A 58 14.59 -0.84 -5.05
CA HIS A 58 15.01 -2.18 -4.68
C HIS A 58 13.85 -2.99 -4.14
N VAL A 59 13.95 -4.31 -4.34
CA VAL A 59 13.13 -5.32 -3.67
C VAL A 59 13.97 -5.89 -2.54
N VAL A 60 13.39 -5.99 -1.34
CA VAL A 60 14.08 -6.60 -0.20
C VAL A 60 14.09 -8.11 -0.37
N GLU A 61 15.29 -8.70 -0.39
CA GLU A 61 15.47 -10.15 -0.38
C GLU A 61 15.52 -10.65 1.07
N PRO A 62 14.68 -11.63 1.45
CA PRO A 62 14.71 -12.17 2.80
C PRO A 62 16.00 -12.96 3.05
N LEU A 63 16.71 -12.64 4.14
CA LEU A 63 17.93 -13.37 4.55
C LEU A 63 17.62 -14.72 5.21
N PHE A 64 16.46 -14.81 5.86
CA PHE A 64 15.97 -16.02 6.50
C PHE A 64 14.49 -16.17 6.19
N THR A 65 14.13 -17.29 5.60
CA THR A 65 12.75 -17.75 5.44
C THR A 65 12.58 -19.02 6.26
N TRP A 66 11.41 -19.22 6.87
CA TRP A 66 11.12 -20.47 7.57
C TRP A 66 10.80 -21.55 6.54
N GLY A 67 11.68 -22.56 6.43
CA GLY A 67 11.47 -23.78 5.66
C GLY A 67 12.32 -23.91 4.38
N ASP A 68 12.97 -25.06 4.26
CA ASP A 68 12.77 -25.90 3.06
C ASP A 68 11.34 -26.48 3.10
#